data_AF-A0A450VIY7-F1
#
_entry.id   AF-A0A450VIY7-F1
#
_cell.length_a   1.000
_cell.length_b   1.000
_cell.length_c   1.000
_cell.angle_alpha   90.00
_cell.angle_beta   90.00
_cell.angle_gamma   90.00
#
_symmetry.space_group_name_H-M   'P 1'
#
loop_
_entity.id
_entity.type
_entity.pdbx_description
1 polymer ?
#
loop_
_entity_poly.entity_id
_entity_poly.type
_entity_poly.pdbx_seq_one_letter_code
_entity_poly.pdbx_strand_id
1 'polypeptide(L)'
;MNKYLSERGFARYKGKVLGLTPLYLNSENRIKGLIRLLSIGLRILCLLEFSVRKALSEQGKKLAAIYRGNPKRASTKPTAEMMLELFEWITLTEIHLNGVKHRHLSPLSAVQQQILELMGLTITVYPVPGR
;
A
#
# COMPACT_ATOMS: atom_id res chain seq x y z
N MET A 1 9.85 -23.17 11.08
CA MET A 1 9.83 -22.59 9.72
C MET A 1 9.33 -21.12 9.71
N ASN A 2 9.85 -20.24 10.58
CA ASN A 2 9.35 -18.85 10.70
C ASN A 2 10.44 -17.77 10.77
N LYS A 3 11.73 -18.17 10.90
CA LYS A 3 12.85 -17.25 11.10
C LYS A 3 13.20 -16.46 9.82
N TYR A 4 13.14 -17.12 8.66
CA TYR A 4 13.48 -16.55 7.35
C TYR A 4 12.48 -15.52 6.78
N LEU A 5 11.22 -15.51 7.26
CA LEU A 5 10.22 -14.50 6.86
C LEU A 5 10.45 -13.19 7.60
N SER A 6 10.77 -13.27 8.89
CA SER A 6 11.08 -12.10 9.73
C SER A 6 12.34 -11.37 9.24
N GLU A 7 13.42 -12.09 8.91
CA GLU A 7 14.67 -11.49 8.41
C GLU A 7 14.47 -10.73 7.09
N ARG A 8 13.71 -11.31 6.14
CA ARG A 8 13.35 -10.61 4.89
C ARG A 8 12.47 -9.39 5.14
N GLY A 9 11.56 -9.45 6.09
CA GLY A 9 10.68 -8.33 6.44
C GLY A 9 11.45 -7.14 7.03
N PHE A 10 12.37 -7.37 7.96
CA PHE A 10 13.22 -6.30 8.50
C PHE A 10 14.21 -5.76 7.47
N ALA A 11 14.66 -6.58 6.50
CA ALA A 11 15.47 -6.10 5.39
C ALA A 11 14.73 -5.05 4.52
N ARG A 12 13.39 -5.16 4.37
CA ARG A 12 12.57 -4.15 3.65
C ARG A 12 12.64 -2.77 4.31
N TYR A 13 12.67 -2.73 5.65
CA TYR A 13 12.79 -1.48 6.39
C TYR A 13 14.20 -0.87 6.36
N LYS A 14 15.23 -1.72 6.32
CA LYS A 14 16.63 -1.28 6.21
C LYS A 14 16.95 -0.60 4.88
N GLY A 15 16.27 -0.98 3.79
CA GLY A 15 16.58 -0.50 2.43
C GLY A 15 15.79 0.73 1.95
N LYS A 16 14.60 1.01 2.49
CA LYS A 16 13.68 2.01 1.90
C LYS A 16 13.30 3.20 2.80
N VAL A 17 13.26 3.07 4.13
CA VAL A 17 12.73 4.16 5.01
C VAL A 17 13.42 4.31 6.36
N LEU A 18 14.08 3.29 6.89
CA LEU A 18 14.79 3.49 8.16
C LEU A 18 16.25 3.75 7.86
N GLY A 19 16.56 5.03 7.70
CA GLY A 19 17.80 5.56 8.26
C GLY A 19 17.90 5.15 9.72
N LEU A 20 18.38 3.92 9.95
CA LEU A 20 19.08 3.54 11.17
C LEU A 20 20.50 4.15 11.14
N THR A 21 20.66 5.33 10.52
CA THR A 21 21.45 6.40 11.15
C THR A 21 21.10 6.40 12.63
N PRO A 22 22.06 6.60 13.55
CA PRO A 22 21.83 6.40 14.97
C PRO A 22 20.73 7.36 15.41
N LEU A 23 19.50 6.85 15.38
CA LEU A 23 18.36 7.42 16.01
C LEU A 23 18.81 7.46 17.46
N TYR A 24 19.13 8.65 17.95
CA TYR A 24 19.45 8.99 19.34
C TYR A 24 18.27 8.62 20.25
N LEU A 25 17.92 7.33 20.26
CA LEU A 25 16.92 6.71 21.10
C LEU A 25 17.67 6.28 22.35
N ASN A 26 18.09 7.26 23.15
CA ASN A 26 18.69 7.06 24.47
C ASN A 26 17.69 6.48 25.49
N SER A 27 16.58 5.89 25.03
CA SER A 27 15.55 5.28 25.86
C SER A 27 15.13 3.96 25.24
N GLU A 28 15.41 2.86 25.94
CA GLU A 28 15.01 1.50 25.55
C GLU A 28 13.53 1.40 25.20
N ASN A 29 12.68 2.18 25.87
CA ASN A 29 11.24 2.19 25.64
C ASN A 29 10.89 2.68 24.23
N ARG A 30 11.61 3.67 23.69
CA ARG A 30 11.38 4.16 22.33
C ARG A 30 11.87 3.17 21.27
N ILE A 31 12.97 2.46 21.53
CA ILE A 31 13.45 1.37 20.67
C ILE A 31 12.43 0.23 20.64
N LYS A 32 11.97 -0.23 21.82
CA LYS A 32 10.93 -1.26 21.95
C LYS A 32 9.63 -0.83 21.24
N GLY A 33 9.24 0.44 21.38
CA GLY A 33 8.08 1.02 20.69
C GLY A 33 8.23 1.01 19.17
N LEU A 34 9.39 1.44 18.66
CA LEU A 34 9.68 1.44 17.23
C LEU A 34 9.64 0.03 16.64
N ILE A 35 10.27 -0.95 17.29
CA ILE A 35 10.25 -2.35 16.83
C ILE A 35 8.81 -2.88 16.75
N ARG A 36 7.97 -2.58 17.75
CA ARG A 36 6.55 -2.96 17.74
C ARG A 36 5.80 -2.32 16.58
N LEU A 37 6.01 -1.03 16.34
CA LEU A 37 5.38 -0.31 15.23
C LEU A 37 5.79 -0.90 13.87
N LEU A 38 7.08 -1.14 13.66
CA LEU A 38 7.60 -1.76 12.44
C LEU A 38 7.07 -3.19 12.25
N SER A 39 6.93 -3.95 13.34
CA SER A 39 6.33 -5.29 13.28
C SER A 39 4.86 -5.24 12.86
N ILE A 40 4.10 -4.24 13.30
CA ILE A 40 2.70 -4.02 12.88
C ILE A 40 2.66 -3.64 11.40
N GLY A 41 3.50 -2.69 10.98
CA GLY A 41 3.62 -2.32 9.57
C GLY A 41 3.93 -3.53 8.68
N LEU A 42 4.84 -4.39 9.12
CA LEU A 42 5.22 -5.58 8.35
C LEU A 42 4.05 -6.55 8.19
N ARG A 43 3.28 -6.74 9.28
CA ARG A 43 2.08 -7.58 9.23
C ARG A 43 1.06 -7.04 8.24
N ILE A 44 0.86 -5.72 8.20
CA ILE A 44 -0.03 -5.08 7.22
C ILE A 44 0.46 -5.34 5.79
N LEU A 45 1.75 -5.13 5.51
CA LEU A 45 2.33 -5.40 4.18
C LEU A 45 2.19 -6.87 3.78
N CYS A 46 2.45 -7.80 4.70
CA CYS A 46 2.28 -9.23 4.46
C CYS A 46 0.82 -9.63 4.22
N LEU A 47 -0.12 -9.05 4.97
CA LEU A 47 -1.55 -9.31 4.79
C LEU A 47 -2.05 -8.82 3.43
N LEU A 48 -1.61 -7.63 3.01
CA LEU A 48 -1.92 -7.06 1.71
C LEU A 48 -1.38 -7.95 0.58
N GLU A 49 -0.11 -8.37 0.67
CA GLU A 49 0.46 -9.31 -0.31
C GLU A 49 -0.27 -10.64 -0.33
N PHE A 50 -0.60 -11.18 0.83
CA PHE A 50 -1.25 -12.47 0.94
C PHE A 50 -2.67 -12.44 0.36
N SER A 51 -3.49 -11.43 0.69
CA SER A 51 -4.87 -11.33 0.19
C SER A 51 -4.89 -11.24 -1.34
N VAL A 52 -4.11 -10.34 -1.91
CA VAL A 52 -4.07 -10.12 -3.37
C VAL A 52 -3.51 -11.34 -4.09
N ARG A 53 -2.41 -11.94 -3.60
CA ARG A 53 -1.82 -13.13 -4.24
C ARG A 53 -2.75 -14.34 -4.17
N LYS A 54 -3.45 -14.52 -3.04
CA LYS A 54 -4.44 -15.58 -2.90
C LYS A 54 -5.57 -15.41 -3.91
N ALA A 55 -6.17 -14.21 -3.98
CA ALA A 55 -7.24 -13.91 -4.93
C ALA A 55 -6.80 -14.06 -6.40
N LEU A 56 -5.59 -13.62 -6.74
CA LEU A 56 -5.03 -13.82 -8.09
C LEU A 56 -4.82 -15.30 -8.42
N SER A 57 -4.35 -16.10 -7.46
CA SER A 57 -4.15 -17.54 -7.63
C SER A 57 -5.47 -18.27 -7.81
N GLU A 58 -6.49 -17.94 -7.02
CA GLU A 58 -7.83 -18.53 -7.11
C GLU A 58 -8.51 -18.19 -8.44
N GLN A 59 -8.28 -16.98 -8.96
CA GLN A 59 -8.83 -16.54 -10.24
C GLN A 59 -7.99 -16.95 -11.46
N GLY A 60 -6.78 -17.52 -11.25
CA GLY A 60 -5.83 -17.79 -12.33
C GLY A 60 -5.36 -16.55 -13.10
N LYS A 61 -5.43 -15.37 -12.48
CA LYS A 61 -5.14 -14.07 -13.11
C LYS A 61 -3.76 -13.52 -12.75
N LYS A 62 -3.34 -12.51 -13.50
CA LYS A 62 -2.16 -11.68 -13.21
C LYS A 62 -2.62 -10.24 -13.04
N LEU A 63 -1.98 -9.49 -12.16
CA LEU A 63 -2.22 -8.06 -12.01
C LEU A 63 -1.39 -7.31 -13.04
N ALA A 64 -2.04 -6.78 -14.08
CA ALA A 64 -1.43 -5.98 -15.15
C ALA A 64 -1.26 -4.52 -14.72
N ALA A 65 -0.50 -3.73 -15.48
CA ALA A 65 -0.27 -2.30 -15.25
C ALA A 65 0.26 -1.93 -13.85
N ILE A 66 0.91 -2.87 -13.16
CA ILE A 66 1.46 -2.64 -11.82
C ILE A 66 2.78 -1.87 -11.84
N TYR A 67 3.50 -1.90 -12.96
CA TYR A 67 4.74 -1.15 -13.13
C TYR A 67 4.42 0.21 -13.76
N ARG A 68 4.72 1.32 -13.06
CA ARG A 68 4.61 2.66 -13.65
C ARG A 68 5.40 2.73 -14.96
N GLY A 69 4.76 3.26 -16.01
CA GLY A 69 5.35 3.41 -17.34
C GLY A 69 5.40 2.13 -18.20
N ASN A 70 5.03 0.95 -17.68
CA ASN A 70 4.95 -0.27 -18.49
C ASN A 70 3.62 -1.04 -18.26
N PRO A 71 2.53 -0.60 -18.93
CA PRO A 71 1.19 -1.18 -18.72
C PRO A 71 1.08 -2.65 -19.14
N LYS A 72 1.96 -3.13 -20.05
CA LYS A 72 1.96 -4.52 -20.53
C LYS A 72 2.55 -5.49 -19.52
N ARG A 73 3.32 -5.02 -18.53
CA ARG A 73 3.97 -5.89 -17.55
C ARG A 73 3.00 -6.25 -16.43
N ALA A 74 2.79 -7.54 -16.24
CA ALA A 74 1.91 -8.09 -15.22
C ALA A 74 2.69 -8.93 -14.20
N SER A 75 2.17 -9.02 -12.98
CA SER A 75 2.74 -9.84 -11.90
C SER A 75 1.72 -10.83 -11.34
N THR A 76 2.17 -12.06 -11.11
CA THR A 76 1.43 -13.08 -10.34
C THR A 76 1.68 -12.96 -8.84
N LYS A 77 2.77 -12.28 -8.44
CA LYS A 77 3.22 -12.14 -7.06
C LYS A 77 3.57 -10.68 -6.76
N PRO A 78 2.61 -9.75 -6.87
CA PRO A 78 2.87 -8.33 -6.57
C PRO A 78 3.31 -8.16 -5.10
N THR A 79 4.22 -7.21 -4.83
CA THR A 79 4.56 -6.82 -3.45
C THR A 79 3.66 -5.68 -2.97
N ALA A 80 3.54 -5.51 -1.66
CA ALA A 80 2.75 -4.42 -1.10
C ALA A 80 3.26 -3.04 -1.56
N GLU A 81 4.58 -2.82 -1.66
CA GLU A 81 5.12 -1.55 -2.13
C GLU A 81 4.71 -1.27 -3.58
N MET A 82 4.79 -2.25 -4.48
CA MET A 82 4.38 -2.06 -5.88
C MET A 82 2.90 -1.67 -5.99
N MET A 83 2.06 -2.28 -5.15
CA MET A 83 0.63 -1.95 -5.12
C MET A 83 0.40 -0.56 -4.54
N LEU A 84 1.03 -0.23 -3.40
CA LEU A 84 0.89 1.06 -2.74
C LEU A 84 1.46 2.22 -3.56
N GLU A 85 2.53 2.00 -4.32
CA GLU A 85 3.10 2.99 -5.24
C GLU A 85 2.07 3.46 -6.28
N LEU A 86 1.10 2.63 -6.67
CA LEU A 86 0.05 3.08 -7.59
C LEU A 86 -0.88 4.12 -6.96
N PHE A 87 -0.99 4.19 -5.63
CA PHE A 87 -1.90 5.09 -4.91
C PHE A 87 -1.26 6.42 -4.48
N GLU A 88 0.03 6.64 -4.76
CA GLU A 88 0.79 7.84 -4.32
C GLU A 88 0.19 9.17 -4.80
N TRP A 89 -0.47 9.20 -5.97
CA TRP A 89 -0.97 10.43 -6.61
C TRP A 89 -2.48 10.64 -6.48
N ILE A 90 -3.09 10.13 -5.41
CA ILE A 90 -4.48 10.43 -5.09
C ILE A 90 -4.55 11.79 -4.37
N THR A 91 -5.22 12.75 -4.99
CA THR A 91 -5.38 14.10 -4.43
C THR A 91 -6.85 14.42 -4.14
N LEU A 92 -7.10 15.05 -2.98
CA LEU A 92 -8.37 15.67 -2.63
C LEU A 92 -8.18 17.19 -2.69
N THR A 93 -8.87 17.84 -3.60
CA THR A 93 -8.91 19.29 -3.77
C THR A 93 -10.25 19.80 -3.22
N GLU A 94 -10.20 20.73 -2.26
CA GLU A 94 -11.37 21.47 -1.79
C GLU A 94 -11.31 22.91 -2.32
N ILE A 95 -12.34 23.32 -3.05
CA ILE A 95 -12.48 24.65 -3.66
C ILE A 95 -13.68 25.34 -3.02
N HIS A 96 -13.47 26.55 -2.51
CA HIS A 96 -14.53 27.39 -1.98
C HIS A 96 -14.89 28.44 -3.05
N LEU A 97 -16.07 28.35 -3.65
CA LEU A 97 -16.54 29.31 -4.65
C LEU A 97 -17.95 29.76 -4.29
N ASN A 98 -18.18 31.07 -4.23
CA ASN A 98 -19.49 31.68 -3.88
C ASN A 98 -20.13 31.12 -2.59
N GLY A 99 -19.32 30.80 -1.57
CA GLY A 99 -19.78 30.22 -0.31
C GLY A 99 -20.10 28.72 -0.35
N VAL A 100 -19.97 28.08 -1.52
CA VAL A 100 -20.17 26.63 -1.71
C VAL A 100 -18.82 25.90 -1.67
N LYS A 101 -18.79 24.78 -0.93
CA LYS A 101 -17.66 23.85 -0.87
C LYS A 101 -17.75 22.84 -2.00
N HIS A 102 -16.84 22.93 -2.96
CA HIS A 102 -16.65 21.93 -3.99
C HIS A 102 -15.48 21.02 -3.61
N ARG A 103 -15.68 19.70 -3.66
CA ARG A 103 -14.62 18.72 -3.42
C ARG A 103 -14.38 17.93 -4.69
N HIS A 104 -13.11 17.75 -5.03
CA HIS A 104 -12.68 16.93 -6.15
C HIS A 104 -11.63 15.94 -5.65
N LEU A 105 -11.80 14.68 -5.97
CA LEU A 105 -10.94 13.57 -5.60
C LEU A 105 -10.53 12.91 -6.92
N SER A 106 -9.24 12.64 -7.09
CA SER A 106 -8.74 12.02 -8.31
C SER A 106 -9.49 10.72 -8.60
N PRO A 107 -9.91 10.41 -9.83
CA PRO A 107 -10.54 9.13 -10.12
C PRO A 107 -9.55 7.97 -9.96
N LEU A 108 -10.03 6.83 -9.46
CA LEU A 108 -9.23 5.61 -9.42
C LEU A 108 -9.07 5.03 -10.84
N SER A 109 -7.83 4.73 -11.23
CA SER A 109 -7.51 3.94 -12.41
C SER A 109 -7.99 2.50 -12.29
N ALA A 110 -8.17 1.81 -13.43
CA ALA A 110 -8.63 0.42 -13.44
C ALA A 110 -7.77 -0.53 -12.60
N VAL A 111 -6.44 -0.33 -12.57
CA VAL A 111 -5.53 -1.15 -11.76
C VAL A 111 -5.70 -0.89 -10.25
N GLN A 112 -5.94 0.36 -9.85
CA GLN A 112 -6.21 0.71 -8.44
C GLN A 112 -7.54 0.10 -7.98
N GLN A 113 -8.58 0.15 -8.82
CA GLN A 113 -9.87 -0.49 -8.53
C GLN A 113 -9.73 -2.00 -8.41
N GLN A 114 -9.02 -2.64 -9.34
CA GLN A 114 -8.74 -4.08 -9.30
C GLN A 114 -7.98 -4.48 -8.03
N ILE A 115 -7.03 -3.66 -7.57
CA ILE A 115 -6.32 -3.91 -6.30
C ILE A 115 -7.29 -3.87 -5.11
N LEU A 116 -8.21 -2.89 -5.06
CA LEU A 116 -9.22 -2.81 -4.00
C LEU A 116 -10.14 -4.04 -3.99
N GLU A 117 -10.61 -4.47 -5.18
CA GLU A 117 -11.43 -5.68 -5.33
C GLU A 117 -10.69 -6.94 -4.88
N LEU A 118 -9.42 -7.11 -5.28
CA LEU A 118 -8.59 -8.25 -4.88
C LEU A 118 -8.30 -8.26 -3.37
N MET A 119 -8.34 -7.10 -2.71
CA MET A 119 -8.26 -7.00 -1.25
C MET A 119 -9.60 -7.23 -0.55
N GLY A 120 -10.69 -7.42 -1.30
CA GLY A 120 -12.04 -7.55 -0.74
C GLY A 120 -12.62 -6.24 -0.21
N LEU A 121 -12.06 -5.09 -0.61
CA LEU A 121 -12.56 -3.77 -0.22
C LEU A 121 -13.59 -3.30 -1.24
N THR A 122 -14.76 -2.89 -0.75
CA THR A 122 -15.78 -2.26 -1.60
C THR A 122 -15.29 -0.89 -2.07
N ILE A 123 -15.45 -0.58 -3.35
CA ILE A 123 -15.05 0.72 -3.93
C ILE A 123 -15.78 1.92 -3.31
N THR A 124 -16.84 1.68 -2.54
CA THR A 124 -17.56 2.70 -1.75
C THR A 124 -16.68 3.39 -0.71
N VAL A 125 -15.55 2.79 -0.32
CA VAL A 125 -14.52 3.46 0.51
C VAL A 125 -13.90 4.66 -0.22
N TYR A 126 -14.00 4.71 -1.55
CA TYR A 126 -13.54 5.79 -2.41
C TYR A 126 -14.70 6.48 -3.13
N PRO A 127 -15.43 7.40 -2.45
CA PRO A 127 -16.57 8.06 -3.06
C PRO A 127 -16.11 8.94 -4.23
N VAL A 128 -16.73 8.75 -5.38
CA VAL A 128 -16.59 9.67 -6.51
C VAL A 128 -17.19 11.02 -6.07
N PRO A 129 -16.43 12.12 -6.06
CA PRO A 129 -16.99 13.43 -5.79
C PRO A 129 -17.88 13.84 -6.96
N GLY A 130 -19.12 14.22 -6.65
CA GLY A 130 -20.06 14.73 -7.65
C GLY A 130 -21.39 13.99 -7.74
N ARG A 131 -21.82 13.27 -6.70
CA ARG A 131 -23.25 13.14 -6.41
C ARG A 131 -23.61 14.01 -5.22
#